data_AF-A0A059E0B8-F1
#
_entry.id   AF-A0A059E0B8-F1
#
_cell.length_a   1.000
_cell.length_b   1.000
_cell.length_c   1.000
_cell.angle_alpha   90.00
_cell.angle_beta   90.00
_cell.angle_gamma   90.00
#
_symmetry.space_group_name_H-M   'P 1'
#
loop_
_entity.id
_entity.type
_entity.pdbx_description
1 polymer ?
#
loop_
_entity_poly.entity_id
_entity_poly.type
_entity_poly.pdbx_seq_one_letter_code
_entity_poly.pdbx_strand_id
1 'polypeptide(L)' 'MTRPEPSAPLAADPARTSPDRPRIYVACLAAYNHGCLHGRWIDATTPGEIMAEVRAMLAASPIPDAEEWAIHGATRKSHL' A
#
# COMPACT_ATOMS: atom_id res chain seq x y z
N MET A 1 17.97 -28.85 -16.56
CA MET A 1 16.49 -28.72 -16.48
C MET A 1 16.21 -27.44 -15.71
N THR A 2 15.83 -26.37 -16.42
CA THR A 2 15.62 -25.03 -15.88
C THR A 2 14.29 -24.98 -15.13
N ARG A 3 14.32 -24.62 -13.85
CA ARG A 3 13.12 -24.40 -13.03
C ARG A 3 12.55 -23.00 -13.39
N PRO A 4 11.26 -22.85 -13.70
CA PRO A 4 10.70 -21.56 -14.07
C PRO A 4 10.67 -20.61 -12.87
N GLU A 5 11.02 -19.36 -13.14
CA GLU A 5 10.97 -18.25 -12.19
C GLU A 5 9.50 -17.92 -11.87
N PRO A 6 9.14 -17.65 -10.60
CA PRO A 6 7.81 -17.16 -10.28
C PRO A 6 7.62 -15.77 -10.89
N SER A 7 6.56 -15.68 -11.70
CA SER A 7 6.17 -14.52 -12.48
C SER A 7 5.82 -13.31 -11.61
N ALA A 8 6.24 -12.15 -12.11
CA ALA A 8 5.73 -10.79 -11.86
C ALA A 8 5.98 -10.16 -10.48
N PRO A 9 6.75 -9.05 -10.40
CA PRO A 9 6.39 -8.01 -9.45
C PRO A 9 5.06 -7.42 -9.93
N LEU A 10 4.05 -7.49 -9.05
CA LEU A 10 2.82 -6.71 -9.15
C LEU A 10 3.21 -5.29 -9.54
N ALA A 11 2.94 -4.91 -10.78
CA ALA A 11 3.31 -3.62 -11.34
C ALA A 11 2.62 -2.54 -10.51
N ALA A 12 3.36 -1.98 -9.55
CA ALA A 12 3.07 -0.67 -9.01
C ALA A 12 3.13 0.27 -10.20
N ASP A 13 1.97 0.76 -10.62
CA ASP A 13 1.82 1.75 -11.68
C ASP A 13 2.86 2.87 -11.47
N PRO A 14 3.90 2.99 -12.32
CA PRO A 14 4.97 3.94 -12.11
C PRO A 14 4.55 5.37 -12.46
N ALA A 15 3.30 5.62 -12.88
CA ALA A 15 2.97 6.82 -13.62
C ALA A 15 3.08 8.12 -12.81
N ARG A 16 3.12 8.11 -11.47
CA ARG A 16 3.31 9.34 -10.68
C ARG A 16 4.14 9.16 -9.41
N THR A 17 5.29 8.52 -9.51
CA THR A 17 6.32 8.64 -8.45
C THR A 17 6.96 10.01 -8.51
N SER A 18 6.29 11.01 -7.92
CA SER A 18 6.90 12.30 -7.63
C SER A 18 7.84 12.10 -6.43
N PRO A 19 9.17 12.02 -6.61
CA PRO A 19 10.10 11.88 -5.48
C PRO A 19 10.02 13.07 -4.52
N ASP A 20 9.37 14.16 -4.94
CA ASP A 20 9.16 15.36 -4.14
C ASP A 20 8.05 15.22 -3.10
N ARG A 21 7.09 14.30 -3.30
CA ARG A 21 5.91 14.18 -2.45
C ARG A 21 6.05 13.05 -1.44
N PRO A 22 5.74 13.30 -0.16
CA PRO A 22 5.73 12.25 0.85
C PRO A 22 4.64 11.23 0.53
N ARG A 23 4.97 9.96 0.75
CA ARG A 23 4.07 8.82 0.63
C ARG A 23 3.99 8.11 1.97
N ILE A 24 2.84 7.52 2.23
CA ILE A 24 2.60 6.69 3.40
C ILE A 24 2.29 5.28 2.95
N TYR A 25 2.84 4.30 3.65
CA TYR A 25 2.46 2.91 3.51
C TYR A 25 1.36 2.60 4.52
N VAL A 26 0.18 2.28 4.01
CA VAL A 26 -0.98 1.91 4.82
C VAL A 26 -1.20 0.41 4.67
N ALA A 27 -1.45 -0.29 5.77
CA ALA A 27 -1.79 -1.72 5.76
C ALA A 27 -3.18 -1.95 6.35
N CYS A 28 -3.86 -3.00 5.88
CA CYS A 28 -5.10 -3.50 6.44
C CYS A 28 -4.80 -4.33 7.70
N LEU A 29 -5.37 -3.94 8.83
CA LEU A 29 -5.11 -4.60 10.11
C LEU A 29 -5.77 -5.98 10.18
N ALA A 30 -6.96 -6.13 9.60
CA ALA A 30 -7.65 -7.42 9.52
C ALA A 30 -6.80 -8.45 8.74
N ALA A 31 -6.28 -8.08 7.57
CA ALA A 31 -5.38 -8.96 6.82
C ALA A 31 -4.11 -9.29 7.61
N TYR A 32 -3.50 -8.28 8.26
CA TYR A 32 -2.29 -8.46 9.05
C TYR A 32 -2.48 -9.45 10.21
N ASN A 33 -3.58 -9.35 10.94
CA ASN A 33 -3.93 -10.26 12.04
C ASN A 33 -4.12 -11.72 11.57
N HIS A 34 -4.53 -11.90 10.31
CA HIS A 34 -4.70 -13.22 9.68
C HIS A 34 -3.44 -13.70 8.92
N GLY A 35 -2.29 -13.05 9.12
CA GLY A 35 -1.02 -13.41 8.48
C GLY A 35 -0.92 -13.02 7.00
N CYS A 36 -1.83 -12.19 6.50
CA CYS A 36 -1.85 -11.69 5.14
C CYS A 36 -1.26 -10.28 5.09
N LEU A 37 -0.16 -10.10 4.36
CA LEU A 37 0.40 -8.77 4.10
C LEU A 37 -0.43 -8.07 3.01
N HIS A 38 -1.41 -7.28 3.43
CA HIS A 38 -2.22 -6.46 2.54
C HIS A 38 -2.04 -4.98 2.89
N GLY A 39 -1.48 -4.21 1.97
CA GLY A 39 -1.22 -2.80 2.15
C GLY A 39 -0.83 -2.11 0.85
N ARG A 40 -0.84 -0.77 0.85
CA ARG A 40 -0.55 0.05 -0.32
C ARG A 40 0.20 1.32 0.05
N TRP A 41 1.09 1.74 -0.85
CA TRP A 41 1.68 3.07 -0.81
C TRP A 41 0.70 4.09 -1.38
N ILE A 42 0.41 5.13 -0.60
CA ILE A 42 -0.53 6.20 -0.95
C ILE A 42 0.24 7.52 -0.95
N ASP A 43 0.06 8.31 -2.01
CA ASP A 43 0.59 9.67 -2.06
C ASP A 43 -0.12 10.52 -1.01
N ALA A 44 0.65 11.15 -0.10
CA ALA A 44 0.10 12.01 0.94
C ALA A 44 -0.30 13.37 0.35
N THR A 45 -1.38 13.36 -0.43
CA THR A 45 -1.96 14.53 -1.10
C THR A 45 -2.96 15.23 -0.17
N THR A 46 -4.26 15.10 -0.43
CA THR A 46 -5.31 15.61 0.46
C THR A 46 -5.87 14.48 1.32
N PRO A 47 -6.39 14.78 2.51
CA PRO A 47 -7.01 13.76 3.37
C PRO A 47 -8.13 12.98 2.65
N GLY A 48 -8.90 13.64 1.77
CA GLY A 48 -9.97 13.00 1.02
C GLY A 48 -9.49 11.93 0.05
N GLU A 49 -8.47 12.26 -0.76
CA GLU A 49 -7.84 11.34 -1.72
C GLU A 49 -7.14 10.18 -1.00
N ILE A 50 -6.42 10.48 0.09
CA ILE A 50 -5.76 9.46 0.91
C ILE A 50 -6.80 8.46 1.44
N MET A 51 -7.89 8.95 2.03
CA MET A 51 -8.94 8.09 2.58
C MET A 51 -9.69 7.31 1.50
N ALA A 52 -9.83 7.85 0.29
CA ALA A 52 -10.40 7.11 -0.84
C ALA A 52 -9.53 5.91 -1.21
N GLU A 53 -8.22 6.09 -1.30
CA GLU A 53 -7.26 5.01 -1.57
C GLU A 53 -7.19 3.99 -0.43
N VAL A 54 -7.28 4.43 0.83
CA VAL A 54 -7.37 3.53 2.00
C VAL A 54 -8.63 2.67 1.94
N ARG A 55 -9.80 3.28 1.66
CA ARG A 55 -11.05 2.52 1.53
C ARG A 55 -11.01 1.54 0.35
N ALA A 56 -10.43 1.94 -0.77
CA ALA A 56 -10.25 1.04 -1.92
C ALA A 56 -9.33 -0.14 -1.57
N MET A 57 -8.24 0.11 -0.82
CA MET A 57 -7.36 -0.94 -0.31
C MET A 57 -8.11 -1.90 0.63
N LEU A 58 -8.89 -1.37 1.57
CA LEU A 58 -9.70 -2.16 2.50
C LEU A 58 -10.77 -2.99 1.80
N ALA A 59 -11.47 -2.42 0.81
CA ALA A 59 -12.45 -3.13 0.00
C ALA A 59 -11.83 -4.27 -0.85
N ALA A 60 -10.56 -4.16 -1.19
CA ALA A 60 -9.79 -5.20 -1.86
C ALA A 60 -9.16 -6.23 -0.91
N SER A 61 -9.41 -6.12 0.40
CA SER A 61 -8.85 -7.03 1.40
C SER A 61 -9.35 -8.46 1.20
N PRO A 62 -8.48 -9.48 1.40
CA PRO A 62 -8.90 -10.88 1.39
C PRO A 62 -9.73 -11.28 2.61
N ILE A 63 -9.79 -10.43 3.64
CA ILE A 63 -10.56 -10.67 4.87
C ILE A 63 -11.88 -9.88 4.78
N PRO A 64 -13.05 -10.52 5.00
CA PRO A 64 -14.33 -9.82 5.04
C PRO A 64 -14.37 -8.82 6.20
N ASP A 65 -15.13 -7.75 6.04
CA ASP A 65 -15.30 -6.71 7.07
C ASP A 65 -14.00 -6.00 7.47
N ALA A 66 -13.04 -5.92 6.54
CA ALA A 66 -11.80 -5.18 6.74
C ALA A 66 -12.07 -3.67 6.79
N GLU A 67 -12.22 -3.11 7.98
CA GLU A 67 -12.44 -1.67 8.19
C GLU A 67 -11.20 -0.96 8.79
N GLU A 68 -10.36 -1.73 9.46
CA GLU A 68 -9.24 -1.22 10.24
C GLU A 68 -7.95 -1.11 9.41
N TRP A 69 -7.23 -0.01 9.58
CA TRP A 69 -5.99 0.29 8.88
C TRP A 69 -4.97 0.98 9.78
N ALA A 70 -3.69 0.79 9.47
CA ALA A 70 -2.58 1.43 10.16
C ALA A 70 -1.53 1.97 9.18
N ILE A 71 -0.87 3.08 9.53
CA ILE A 71 0.29 3.58 8.79
C ILE A 71 1.53 2.90 9.35
N HIS A 72 2.20 2.11 8.52
CA HIS A 72 3.39 1.35 8.91
C HIS A 72 4.71 2.02 8.52
N GLY A 73 4.66 3.00 7.62
CA GLY A 73 5.85 3.71 7.19
C GLY A 73 5.50 4.95 6.38
N ALA A 74 6.46 5.85 6.29
CA ALA A 74 6.39 7.00 5.39
C ALA A 74 7.73 7.16 4.67
N THR A 75 7.68 7.61 3.42
CA THR A 75 8.91 7.99 2.72
C THR A 75 9.48 9.22 3.44
N ARG A 76 10.71 9.11 3.91
CA ARG A 76 11.46 10.27 4.39
C ARG A 76 12.10 10.99 3.20
N LYS A 77 11.97 12.30 3.12
CA LYS A 77 12.91 13.12 2.33
C LYS A 77 14.23 13.13 3.09
N SER A 78 15.21 12.37 2.63
CA SER A 78 16.57 12.46 3.14
C SER A 78 17.12 13.85 2.80
N HIS A 79 17.10 14.76 3.76
CA HIS A 79 17.96 15.93 3.74
C HIS A 79 19.28 15.49 4.36
N LEU A 80 20.33 15.45 3.54
CA LEU A 80 21.72 15.38 4.00
C LEU A 80 22.01 16.55 4.94
#